data_AF-A0A535P9G2-F1
#
_entry.id   AF-A0A535P9G2-F1
#
_cell.length_a   1.000
_cell.length_b   1.000
_cell.length_c   1.000
_cell.angle_alpha   90.00
_cell.angle_beta   90.00
_cell.angle_gamma   90.00
#
_symmetry.space_group_name_H-M   'P 1'
#
loop_
_entity.id
_entity.type
_entity.pdbx_description
1 polymer ?
#
loop_
_entity_poly.entity_id
_entity_poly.type
_entity_poly.pdbx_seq_one_letter_code
_entity_poly.pdbx_strand_id
1 'polypeptide(L)' 'MITTITTTEMQRDYIKEYSPSLGREMELLHFGHGGRPLLVFPTSMGRFYQWEDFGLVGAIS' A
#
# COMPACT_ATOMS: atom_id res chain seq x y z
N MET A 1 7.60 27.12 -23.82
CA MET A 1 7.82 25.66 -23.70
C MET A 1 7.18 25.21 -22.40
N ILE A 2 6.15 24.38 -22.47
CA ILE A 2 5.43 23.89 -21.29
C ILE A 2 5.91 22.46 -21.09
N THR A 3 6.67 22.21 -20.02
CA THR A 3 7.18 20.88 -19.72
C THR A 3 6.06 20.07 -19.09
N THR A 4 5.53 19.08 -19.81
CA THR A 4 4.60 18.10 -19.25
C THR A 4 5.40 17.20 -18.30
N ILE A 5 5.22 17.36 -16.99
CA ILE A 5 5.65 16.34 -16.03
C ILE A 5 4.64 15.19 -16.12
N THR A 6 5.05 14.05 -16.65
CA THR A 6 4.27 12.82 -16.51
C THR A 6 4.38 12.39 -15.05
N THR A 7 3.39 12.72 -14.21
CA THR A 7 3.27 12.10 -12.89
C THR A 7 2.93 10.64 -13.13
N THR A 8 3.92 9.75 -13.06
CA THR A 8 3.64 8.32 -12.98
C THR A 8 2.99 8.08 -11.61
N GLU A 9 1.67 7.92 -11.57
CA GLU A 9 0.99 7.57 -10.33
C GLU A 9 1.45 6.18 -9.86
N MET A 10 1.79 6.06 -8.58
CA MET A 10 2.12 4.79 -7.94
C MET A 10 0.96 3.82 -8.10
N GLN A 11 1.21 2.62 -8.63
CA GLN A 11 0.20 1.56 -8.66
C GLN A 11 -0.28 1.27 -7.22
N ARG A 12 -1.59 1.21 -7.02
CA ARG A 12 -2.24 0.96 -5.74
C ARG A 12 -3.40 -0.01 -5.92
N ASP A 13 -3.23 -1.22 -5.42
CA ASP A 13 -4.26 -2.26 -5.48
C ASP A 13 -4.85 -2.49 -4.08
N TYR A 14 -6.17 -2.51 -3.98
CA TYR A 14 -6.88 -2.94 -2.78
C TYR A 14 -7.24 -4.41 -2.90
N ILE A 15 -6.86 -5.19 -1.91
CA ILE A 15 -7.11 -6.63 -1.85
C ILE A 15 -7.88 -6.93 -0.57
N LYS A 16 -8.94 -7.74 -0.70
CA LYS A 16 -9.74 -8.25 0.41
C LYS A 16 -9.96 -9.75 0.23
N GLU A 17 -9.44 -10.54 1.15
CA GLU A 17 -9.50 -12.00 1.08
C GLU A 17 -9.70 -12.64 2.47
N TYR A 18 -10.37 -13.78 2.51
CA TYR A 18 -10.53 -14.58 3.72
C TYR A 18 -9.19 -15.17 4.17
N SER A 19 -8.81 -14.97 5.42
CA SER A 19 -7.65 -15.62 6.04
C SER A 19 -8.09 -16.82 6.87
N PRO A 20 -7.80 -18.07 6.44
CA PRO A 20 -8.10 -19.25 7.24
C PRO A 20 -7.37 -19.25 8.59
N SER A 21 -6.15 -18.73 8.62
CA SER A 21 -5.32 -18.66 9.83
C SER A 21 -5.88 -17.69 10.88
N LEU A 22 -6.64 -16.66 10.46
CA LEU A 22 -7.23 -15.66 11.35
C LEU A 22 -8.75 -15.80 11.49
N GLY A 23 -9.37 -16.70 10.73
CA GLY A 23 -10.81 -16.94 10.74
C GLY A 23 -11.66 -15.73 10.31
N ARG A 24 -11.10 -14.81 9.51
CA ARG A 24 -11.80 -13.58 9.09
C ARG A 24 -11.31 -13.04 7.75
N GLU A 25 -12.12 -12.18 7.14
CA GLU A 25 -11.70 -11.33 6.00
C GLU A 25 -10.58 -10.38 6.43
N MET A 26 -9.56 -10.28 5.59
CA MET A 26 -8.42 -9.39 5.76
C MET A 26 -8.33 -8.44 4.57
N GLU A 27 -7.98 -7.19 4.85
CA GLU A 27 -7.80 -6.14 3.85
C GLU A 27 -6.32 -5.74 3.80
N LEU A 28 -5.80 -5.46 2.62
CA LEU A 28 -4.45 -4.92 2.43
C LEU A 28 -4.38 -4.00 1.21
N LEU A 29 -3.34 -3.16 1.19
CA LEU A 29 -2.94 -2.38 0.01
C LEU A 29 -1.63 -2.91 -0.54
N HIS A 30 -1.56 -3.09 -1.85
CA HIS A 30 -0.35 -3.44 -2.58
C HIS A 30 0.08 -2.25 -3.44
N PHE A 31 1.38 -1.93 -3.41
CA PHE A 31 1.93 -0.76 -4.07
C PHE A 31 3.07 -1.11 -5.01
N GLY A 32 3.11 -0.39 -6.14
CA GLY A 32 4.19 -0.45 -7.10
C GLY A 32 4.13 -1.66 -8.03
N HIS A 33 5.16 -1.76 -8.87
CA HIS A 33 5.25 -2.76 -9.94
C HIS A 33 6.59 -3.51 -9.93
N GLY A 34 7.46 -3.27 -8.93
CA GLY A 34 8.79 -3.87 -8.83
C GLY A 34 9.64 -3.28 -7.70
N GLY A 35 10.86 -3.79 -7.52
CA GLY A 35 11.81 -3.32 -6.51
C GLY A 35 12.04 -4.33 -5.37
N ARG A 36 12.51 -3.84 -4.22
CA ARG A 36 12.75 -4.67 -3.02
C ARG A 36 11.40 -5.02 -2.38
N PRO A 37 11.07 -6.30 -2.15
CA PRO A 37 9.82 -6.66 -1.50
C PRO A 37 9.80 -6.16 -0.05
N LEU A 38 8.69 -5.54 0.33
CA LEU A 38 8.45 -5.02 1.68
C LEU A 38 7.07 -5.46 2.14
N LEU A 39 7.00 -6.00 3.36
CA LEU A 39 5.75 -6.34 4.03
C LEU A 39 5.68 -5.56 5.34
N VAL A 40 4.55 -4.92 5.57
CA VAL A 40 4.38 -4.04 6.72
C VAL A 40 3.02 -4.25 7.35
N PHE A 41 3.01 -4.34 8.68
CA PHE A 41 1.77 -4.35 9.45
C PHE A 41 1.49 -2.94 9.99
N PRO A 42 0.20 -2.57 10.12
CA PRO A 42 -0.16 -1.33 10.79
C PRO A 42 0.26 -1.37 12.27
N THR A 43 0.29 -0.19 12.90
CA THR A 43 0.51 -0.10 14.34
C THR A 43 -0.64 -0.74 15.11
N SER A 44 -0.49 -0.90 16.43
CA SER A 44 -1.53 -1.51 17.27
C SER A 44 -2.90 -0.84 17.08
N MET A 45 -3.93 -1.65 16.79
CA MET A 45 -5.29 -1.20 16.42
C MET A 45 -5.37 -0.32 15.15
N GLY A 46 -4.32 -0.25 14.34
CA GLY A 46 -4.31 0.48 13.08
C GLY A 46 -5.09 -0.22 11.96
N ARG A 47 -5.40 0.54 10.91
CA ARG A 47 -6.05 0.04 9.69
C ARG A 47 -5.01 -0.30 8.63
N PHE A 48 -5.37 -1.18 7.70
CA PHE A 48 -4.48 -1.68 6.65
C PHE A 48 -3.89 -0.57 5.75
N TYR A 49 -4.50 0.61 5.70
CA TYR A 49 -4.04 1.77 4.93
C TYR A 49 -3.24 2.80 5.74
N GLN A 50 -2.96 2.55 7.03
CA GLN A 50 -2.37 3.56 7.92
C GLN A 50 -1.00 4.08 7.46
N TRP A 51 -0.19 3.23 6.82
CA TRP A 51 1.12 3.64 6.29
C TRP A 51 1.00 4.59 5.09
N GLU A 52 -0.05 4.43 4.28
CA GLU A 52 -0.38 5.37 3.21
C GLU A 52 -0.81 6.71 3.80
N ASP A 53 -1.71 6.70 4.79
CA ASP A 53 -2.18 7.92 5.48
C ASP A 53 -1.05 8.70 6.15
N PHE A 54 -0.02 8.00 6.64
CA PHE A 54 1.17 8.63 7.23
C PHE A 54 2.20 9.09 6.20
N GLY A 55 1.94 8.91 4.91
CA GLY A 55 2.85 9.30 3.82
C GLY A 55 4.10 8.43 3.72
N LEU A 56 4.18 7.31 4.45
CA LEU A 56 5.37 6.46 4.50
C LEU A 56 5.58 5.72 3.17
N VAL A 57 4.50 5.37 2.48
CA VAL A 57 4.56 4.79 1.12
C VAL A 57 5.18 5.79 0.14
N GLY A 58 4.77 7.05 0.19
CA GLY A 58 5.33 8.11 -0.66
C GLY A 58 6.78 8.50 -0.30
N ALA A 59 7.25 8.18 0.91
CA ALA A 59 8.63 8.41 1.30
C ALA A 59 9.61 7.38 0.71
N ILE A 60 9.10 6.24 0.22
CA ILE A 60 9.89 5.13 -0.34
C ILE A 60 9.54 4.79 -1.79
N SER A 61 8.66 5.58 -2.42
CA SER A 61 8.14 5.41 -3.78
C SER A 61 9.10 5.90 -4.86
#